data_AF-A0A378PYD8-F1
#
_entry.id   AF-A0A378PYD8-F1
#
_cell.length_a   1.000
_cell.length_b   1.000
_cell.length_c   1.000
_cell.angle_alpha   90.00
_cell.angle_beta   90.00
_cell.angle_gamma   90.00
#
_symmetry.space_group_name_H-M   'P 1'
#
loop_
_entity.id
_entity.type
_entity.pdbx_description
1 polymer ?
#
loop_
_entity_poly.entity_id
_entity_poly.type
_entity_poly.pdbx_seq_one_letter_code
_entity_poly.pdbx_strand_id
1 'polypeptide(L)' 'MNKNIFMGVAILNENGEVKKALGLMKNMQTGKIKQINTENLSDKAIDVMLKQMEVKLKKEFQCVIENKIQEIEENEII' A
#
# COMPACT_ATOMS: atom_id res chain seq x y z
N MET A 1 -21.46 0.77 -7.27
CA MET A 1 -20.24 1.51 -6.88
C MET A 1 -19.05 0.97 -7.64
N ASN A 2 -18.28 1.84 -8.31
CA ASN A 2 -17.00 1.45 -8.90
C ASN A 2 -16.00 1.19 -7.75
N LYS A 3 -15.39 0.00 -7.70
CA LYS A 3 -14.45 -0.43 -6.66
C LYS A 3 -12.98 -0.39 -7.12
N ASN A 4 -12.73 0.34 -8.19
CA ASN A 4 -11.38 0.56 -8.68
C ASN A 4 -10.71 1.67 -7.87
N ILE A 5 -9.53 1.40 -7.33
CA ILE A 5 -8.68 2.39 -6.67
C ILE A 5 -7.47 2.70 -7.55
N PHE A 6 -7.10 3.97 -7.65
CA PHE A 6 -5.84 4.39 -8.23
C PHE A 6 -4.75 4.35 -7.16
N MET A 7 -3.60 3.76 -7.48
CA MET A 7 -2.42 3.71 -6.63
C MET A 7 -1.23 4.25 -7.42
N GLY A 8 -0.56 5.25 -6.86
CA GLY A 8 0.72 5.76 -7.35
C GLY A 8 1.87 5.16 -6.55
N VAL A 9 2.90 4.65 -7.21
CA VAL A 9 4.10 4.15 -6.52
C VAL A 9 5.34 4.76 -7.14
N ALA A 10 6.14 5.44 -6.32
CA ALA A 10 7.41 6.01 -6.70
C ALA A 10 8.56 5.11 -6.22
N ILE A 11 9.51 4.84 -7.12
CA ILE A 11 10.78 4.18 -6.81
C ILE A 11 11.82 5.27 -6.69
N LEU A 12 12.44 5.38 -5.52
CA LEU A 12 13.46 6.39 -5.23
C LEU A 12 14.87 5.83 -5.49
N ASN A 13 15.82 6.72 -5.81
CA ASN A 13 17.24 6.39 -5.78
C ASN A 13 17.81 6.48 -4.35
N GLU A 14 19.10 6.23 -4.19
CA GLU A 14 19.81 6.31 -2.90
C GLU A 14 19.81 7.71 -2.27
N ASN A 15 19.58 8.75 -3.08
CA ASN A 15 19.48 10.14 -2.64
C ASN A 15 18.03 10.56 -2.30
N GLY A 16 17.07 9.63 -2.37
CA GLY A 16 15.64 9.92 -2.13
C GLY A 16 14.92 10.60 -3.29
N GLU A 17 15.55 10.74 -4.46
CA GLU A 17 14.95 11.35 -5.64
C GLU A 17 14.13 10.33 -6.43
N VAL A 18 13.03 10.76 -7.04
CA VAL A 18 12.16 9.87 -7.82
C VAL A 18 12.88 9.41 -9.08
N LYS A 19 13.22 8.13 -9.14
CA LYS A 19 13.81 7.48 -10.30
C LYS A 19 12.76 6.98 -11.28
N LYS A 20 11.62 6.49 -10.77
CA LYS A 20 10.47 6.00 -11.56
C LYS A 20 9.15 6.20 -10.81
N ALA A 21 8.05 6.34 -11.53
CA ALA A 21 6.70 6.37 -10.95
C ALA A 21 5.74 5.49 -11.76
N LEU A 22 4.93 4.68 -11.07
CA LEU A 22 3.89 3.85 -11.69
C LEU A 22 2.50 4.24 -11.20
N GLY A 23 1.58 4.34 -12.14
CA GLY A 23 0.15 4.40 -11.87
C GLY A 23 -0.49 3.03 -12.05
N LEU A 24 -1.24 2.57 -11.05
CA LEU A 24 -1.92 1.27 -11.03
C LEU A 24 -3.40 1.49 -10.71
N MET A 25 -4.29 0.75 -11.39
CA MET A 25 -5.69 0.61 -11.01
C MET A 25 -5.87 -0.77 -10.38
N LYS A 26 -6.33 -0.85 -9.13
CA LYS A 26 -6.69 -2.13 -8.49
C LYS A 26 -8.19 -2.22 -8.33
N ASN A 27 -8.80 -3.28 -8.86
CA ASN A 27 -10.16 -3.61 -8.54
C ASN A 27 -10.20 -4.31 -7.18
N MET A 28 -10.80 -3.68 -6.18
CA MET A 28 -10.80 -4.20 -4.81
C MET A 28 -11.71 -5.40 -4.60
N GLN A 29 -12.61 -5.71 -5.55
CA GLN A 29 -13.50 -6.86 -5.46
C GLN A 29 -12.90 -8.11 -6.09
N THR A 30 -12.23 -7.97 -7.23
CA THR A 30 -11.65 -9.10 -7.98
C THR A 30 -10.14 -9.26 -7.75
N GLY A 31 -9.49 -8.27 -7.15
CA GLY A 31 -8.04 -8.21 -7.01
C GLY A 31 -7.29 -7.90 -8.31
N LYS A 32 -7.98 -7.72 -9.44
CA LYS A 32 -7.34 -7.46 -10.74
C LYS A 32 -6.64 -6.11 -10.75
N ILE A 33 -5.39 -6.10 -11.21
CA ILE A 33 -4.56 -4.89 -11.34
C ILE A 33 -4.45 -4.54 -12.84
N LYS A 34 -4.59 -3.26 -13.17
CA LYS A 34 -4.35 -2.71 -14.50
C LYS A 34 -3.34 -1.58 -14.40
N GLN A 35 -2.25 -1.66 -15.15
CA GLN A 35 -1.28 -0.56 -15.23
C GLN A 35 -1.86 0.61 -16.02
N ILE A 36 -1.60 1.83 -15.55
CA ILE A 36 -2.14 3.06 -16.15
C ILE A 36 -1.02 3.89 -16.79
N ASN A 37 0.22 3.83 -16.26
CA ASN A 37 1.36 4.50 -16.87
C ASN A 37 2.59 3.60 -17.02
N THR A 38 3.26 3.82 -18.15
CA THR A 38 4.28 3.00 -18.80
C THR A 38 5.69 3.40 -18.39
N GLU A 39 6.38 2.61 -17.57
CA GLU A 39 7.84 2.44 -17.65
C GLU A 39 8.30 1.06 -17.13
N ASN A 40 8.77 0.20 -18.05
CA ASN A 40 9.66 -0.97 -17.90
C ASN A 40 9.65 -1.77 -16.58
N LEU A 41 8.49 -2.08 -16.01
CA LEU A 41 8.36 -3.06 -14.94
C LEU A 41 7.45 -4.20 -15.38
N SER A 42 7.90 -5.43 -15.16
CA SER A 42 7.11 -6.61 -15.45
C SER A 42 5.93 -6.71 -14.47
N ASP A 43 4.83 -7.30 -14.92
CA ASP A 43 3.66 -7.56 -14.06
C ASP A 43 4.03 -8.29 -12.76
N LYS A 44 5.03 -9.18 -12.82
CA LYS A 44 5.57 -9.90 -11.65
C LYS A 44 6.23 -8.97 -10.62
N ALA A 45 6.99 -7.96 -11.08
CA ALA A 45 7.62 -7.00 -10.18
C ALA A 45 6.56 -6.16 -9.45
N ILE A 46 5.50 -5.76 -10.16
CA ILE A 46 4.37 -5.02 -9.60
C ILE A 46 3.61 -5.88 -8.57
N ASP A 47 3.34 -7.15 -8.86
CA ASP A 47 2.66 -8.05 -7.93
C ASP A 47 3.45 -8.23 -6.62
N VAL A 48 4.76 -8.45 -6.71
CA VAL A 48 5.64 -8.55 -5.52
C VAL A 48 5.61 -7.27 -4.70
N MET A 49 5.72 -6.10 -5.37
CA MET A 49 5.70 -4.80 -4.70
C MET A 49 4.38 -4.56 -3.98
N LEU A 50 3.25 -4.84 -4.63
CA LEU A 50 1.92 -4.69 -4.02
C LEU A 50 1.72 -5.63 -2.82
N LYS A 51 2.21 -6.87 -2.89
CA LYS A 51 2.18 -7.82 -1.76
C LYS A 51 3.00 -7.32 -0.58
N GLN A 52 4.19 -6.78 -0.83
CA GLN A 52 5.03 -6.20 0.22
C GLN A 52 4.37 -4.99 0.88
N MET A 53 3.77 -4.09 0.08
CA MET A 53 3.01 -2.96 0.60
C MET A 53 1.81 -3.41 1.44
N GLU A 54 1.06 -4.43 1.00
CA GLU A 54 -0.07 -4.97 1.76
C GLU A 54 0.37 -5.52 3.12
N VAL A 55 1.47 -6.28 3.17
CA VAL A 55 2.03 -6.79 4.43
C VAL A 55 2.46 -5.63 5.34
N LYS A 56 3.15 -4.63 4.80
CA LYS A 56 3.60 -3.46 5.58
C LYS A 56 2.41 -2.69 6.15
N LEU A 57 1.40 -2.40 5.31
CA LEU A 57 0.21 -1.67 5.72
C LEU A 57 -0.58 -2.44 6.80
N LYS A 58 -0.70 -3.78 6.68
CA LYS A 58 -1.33 -4.61 7.72
C LYS A 58 -0.61 -4.49 9.05
N LYS A 59 0.73 -4.52 9.05
CA LYS A 59 1.53 -4.37 10.27
C LYS A 59 1.36 -2.99 10.90
N GLU A 60 1.42 -1.92 10.10
CA GLU A 60 1.22 -0.55 10.58
C GLU A 60 -0.18 -0.36 11.14
N PHE A 61 -1.21 -0.86 10.45
CA PHE A 61 -2.58 -0.78 10.94
C PHE A 61 -2.77 -1.57 12.24
N GLN A 62 -2.21 -2.77 12.34
CA GLN A 62 -2.26 -3.56 13.55
C GLN A 62 -1.60 -2.83 14.74
N CYS A 63 -0.43 -2.23 14.53
CA CYS A 63 0.24 -1.42 15.55
C CYS A 63 -0.63 -0.23 16.01
N VAL A 64 -1.30 0.46 15.08
CA VAL A 64 -2.24 1.55 15.43
C VAL A 64 -3.40 1.04 16.27
N ILE A 65 -3.99 -0.10 15.93
CA ILE A 65 -5.09 -0.71 16.69
C ILE A 65 -4.62 -1.12 18.10
N GLU A 66 -3.47 -1.78 18.19
CA GLU A 66 -2.88 -2.21 19.48
C GLU A 66 -2.62 -1.01 20.40
N ASN A 67 -2.00 0.06 19.88
CA ASN A 67 -1.80 1.30 20.63
C ASN A 67 -3.13 1.92 21.08
N LYS A 68 -4.15 1.89 20.22
CA LYS A 68 -5.47 2.46 20.56
C LYS A 68 -6.20 1.66 21.63
N ILE A 69 -6.09 0.34 21.61
CA ILE A 69 -6.63 -0.54 22.66
C ILE A 69 -5.94 -0.23 23.98
N GLN A 70 -4.61 -0.14 23.99
CA GLN A 70 -3.84 0.18 25.19
C GLN A 70 -4.23 1.56 25.75
N GLU A 71 -4.38 2.59 24.91
CA GLU A 71 -4.89 3.90 25.34
C GLU A 71 -6.27 3.81 26.00
N ILE A 72 -7.17 2.96 25.51
CA ILE A 72 -8.51 2.79 26.08
C ILE A 72 -8.41 2.10 27.45
N GLU A 73 -7.66 1.01 27.53
CA GLU A 73 -7.46 0.26 28.78
C GLU A 73 -6.83 1.13 29.87
N GLU A 74 -5.85 1.98 29.54
CA GLU A 74 -5.22 2.91 30.48
C GLU A 74 -6.19 4.01 30.95
N ASN A 75 -7.17 4.40 30.14
CA ASN A 75 -8.16 5.44 30.46
C ASN A 75 -9.42 4.89 31.18
N GLU A 76 -9.72 3.60 31.06
CA GLU A 76 -10.85 2.95 31.76
C GLU A 76 -10.50 2.47 33.19
N ILE A 77 -9.22 2.53 33.60
CA ILE A 77 -8.73 2.14 34.93
C ILE A 77 -8.74 3.32 35.95
N ILE A 78 -9.28 4.49 35.58
CA ILE A 78 -9.44 5.67 36.47
C ILE A 78 -10.88 5.79 36.98
#